data_AF-A0A4R2U4T1-F1
#
_entry.id   AF-A0A4R2U4T1-F1
#
_cell.length_a   1.000
_cell.length_b   1.000
_cell.length_c   1.000
_cell.angle_alpha   90.00
_cell.angle_beta   90.00
_cell.angle_gamma   90.00
#
_symmetry.space_group_name_H-M   'P 1'
#
loop_
_entity.id
_entity.type
_entity.pdbx_description
1 polymer ?
#
loop_
_entity_poly.entity_id
_entity_poly.type
_entity_poly.pdbx_seq_one_letter_code
_entity_poly.pdbx_strand_id
1 'polypeptide(L)'
;ACALRSRCTRSFRRVSRLENEAVLDRMAARLAARPEMLDHRRNSVEHPFGTIKQWMGQGAFLMRRLENVRGEFSLTALAYNIRRAITLVGVPGLIAAVRA
;
A
#
# COMPACT_ATOMS: atom_id res chain seq x y z
N ALA A 1 36.23 -26.75 -30.74
CA ALA A 1 36.48 -26.59 -29.28
C ALA A 1 35.86 -25.28 -28.80
N CYS A 2 35.25 -25.22 -27.61
CA CYS A 2 34.60 -23.98 -27.11
C CYS A 2 35.65 -22.98 -26.57
N ALA A 3 35.72 -21.78 -27.15
CA ALA A 3 36.68 -20.74 -26.79
C ALA A 3 36.49 -20.13 -25.39
N LEU A 4 35.29 -20.25 -24.80
CA LEU A 4 34.96 -19.70 -23.48
C LEU A 4 35.22 -20.68 -22.32
N ARG A 5 35.74 -21.89 -22.60
CA ARG A 5 35.87 -22.98 -21.64
C ARG A 5 36.73 -22.62 -20.42
N SER A 6 37.72 -21.75 -20.56
CA SER A 6 38.55 -21.26 -19.45
C SER A 6 37.78 -20.39 -18.45
N ARG A 7 36.64 -19.83 -18.85
CA ARG A 7 35.79 -18.94 -18.03
C ARG A 7 34.56 -19.65 -17.46
N CYS A 8 34.37 -20.94 -17.76
CA CYS A 8 33.27 -21.69 -17.18
C CYS A 8 33.46 -21.87 -15.67
N THR A 9 32.44 -21.54 -14.89
CA THR A 9 32.38 -21.87 -13.47
C THR A 9 32.30 -23.39 -13.29
N ARG A 10 33.12 -23.92 -12.38
CA ARG A 10 33.15 -25.36 -12.04
C ARG A 10 32.01 -25.79 -11.11
N SER A 11 31.30 -24.84 -10.52
CA SER A 11 30.11 -25.05 -9.70
C SER A 11 28.89 -24.41 -10.36
N PHE A 12 27.71 -24.93 -10.05
CA PHE A 12 26.43 -24.34 -10.45
C PHE A 12 25.78 -23.65 -9.25
N ARG A 13 25.15 -22.50 -9.48
CA ARG A 13 24.21 -21.90 -8.55
C ARG A 13 22.83 -21.95 -9.18
N ARG A 14 21.80 -22.33 -8.42
CA ARG A 14 20.42 -22.22 -8.87
C ARG A 14 19.99 -20.78 -8.71
N VAL A 15 19.63 -20.13 -9.82
CA VAL A 15 19.04 -18.78 -9.81
C VAL A 15 17.60 -18.92 -10.25
N SER A 16 16.66 -18.56 -9.39
CA SER A 16 15.27 -18.33 -9.78
C SER A 16 15.12 -16.86 -10.15
N ARG A 17 14.58 -16.60 -11.34
CA ARG A 17 14.23 -15.26 -11.78
C ARG A 17 12.74 -15.24 -12.13
N LEU A 18 12.00 -14.26 -11.66
CA LEU A 18 10.62 -14.05 -12.10
C LEU A 18 10.61 -13.56 -13.54
N GLU A 19 9.58 -13.94 -14.30
CA GLU A 19 9.40 -13.52 -15.71
C GLU A 19 9.51 -11.99 -15.86
N ASN A 20 8.91 -11.25 -14.92
CA ASN A 20 8.86 -9.79 -14.91
C ASN A 20 9.82 -9.14 -13.89
N GLU A 21 10.90 -9.82 -13.49
CA GLU A 21 11.83 -9.31 -12.46
C GLU A 21 12.50 -7.98 -12.85
N ALA A 22 12.68 -7.74 -14.15
CA ALA A 22 13.17 -6.45 -14.63
C ALA A 22 12.28 -5.26 -14.21
N VAL A 23 10.99 -5.47 -13.95
CA VAL A 23 10.08 -4.44 -13.41
C VAL A 23 10.44 -4.12 -11.95
N LEU A 24 10.72 -5.16 -11.16
CA LEU A 24 11.14 -5.04 -9.77
C LEU A 24 12.52 -4.37 -9.67
N ASP A 25 13.46 -4.75 -10.54
CA ASP A 25 14.79 -4.13 -10.62
C ASP A 25 14.68 -2.61 -10.89
N ARG A 26 13.83 -2.20 -11.83
CA ARG A 26 13.56 -0.77 -12.11
C ARG A 26 12.87 -0.06 -10.96
N MET A 27 11.99 -0.73 -10.22
CA MET A 27 11.38 -0.16 -9.02
C MET A 27 12.44 0.04 -7.93
N ALA A 28 13.28 -0.97 -7.68
CA ALA A 28 14.35 -0.91 -6.70
C ALA A 28 15.33 0.23 -6.99
N ALA A 29 15.75 0.39 -8.26
CA ALA A 29 16.60 1.51 -8.67
C ALA A 29 15.96 2.88 -8.40
N ARG A 30 14.64 3.03 -8.66
CA ARG A 30 13.90 4.28 -8.37
C ARG A 30 13.81 4.57 -6.87
N LEU A 31 13.59 3.54 -6.05
CA LEU A 31 13.53 3.69 -4.59
C LEU A 31 14.90 3.99 -4.00
N ALA A 32 15.97 3.36 -4.50
CA ALA A 32 17.34 3.67 -4.08
C ALA A 32 17.74 5.11 -4.39
N ALA A 33 17.27 5.66 -5.52
CA ALA A 33 17.51 7.05 -5.88
C ALA A 33 16.70 8.07 -5.05
N ARG A 34 15.61 7.63 -4.40
CA ARG A 34 14.65 8.47 -3.66
C ARG A 34 14.10 7.74 -2.44
N PRO A 35 14.92 7.52 -1.39
CA PRO A 35 14.52 6.74 -0.23
C PRO A 35 13.32 7.34 0.53
N GLU A 36 13.17 8.66 0.50
CA GLU A 36 12.08 9.41 1.15
C GLU A 36 10.68 9.07 0.62
N MET A 37 10.60 8.54 -0.61
CA MET A 37 9.33 8.21 -1.26
C MET A 37 8.52 7.18 -0.48
N LEU A 38 9.16 6.23 0.22
CA LEU A 38 8.43 5.26 1.02
C LEU A 38 7.82 5.88 2.29
N ASP A 39 8.50 6.86 2.88
CA ASP A 39 7.98 7.58 4.04
C ASP A 39 6.80 8.48 3.64
N HIS A 40 6.89 9.16 2.50
CA HIS A 40 5.74 9.88 1.93
C HIS A 40 4.56 8.96 1.67
N ARG A 41 4.79 7.78 1.06
CA ARG A 41 3.73 6.80 0.79
C ARG A 41 3.07 6.25 2.05
N ARG A 42 3.84 6.07 3.14
CA ARG A 42 3.30 5.67 4.45
C ARG A 42 2.30 6.69 5.00
N ASN A 43 2.57 7.98 4.75
CA ASN A 43 1.74 9.09 5.20
C ASN A 43 0.58 9.40 4.24
N SER A 44 0.64 8.89 3.00
CA SER A 44 -0.45 9.00 2.04
C SER A 44 -1.67 8.19 2.45
N VAL A 45 -2.81 8.57 1.90
CA VAL A 45 -4.11 7.90 2.08
C VAL A 45 -4.20 6.50 1.44
N GLU A 46 -3.13 6.01 0.80
CA GLU A 46 -3.04 4.67 0.19
C GLU A 46 -3.44 3.57 1.17
N HIS A 47 -2.91 3.60 2.39
CA HIS A 47 -3.23 2.60 3.41
C HIS A 47 -4.71 2.63 3.83
N PRO A 48 -5.30 3.79 4.20
CA PRO A 48 -6.74 3.92 4.39
C PRO A 48 -7.59 3.34 3.26
N PHE A 49 -7.25 3.63 1.99
CA PHE A 49 -7.97 3.08 0.85
C PHE A 49 -7.86 1.55 0.77
N GLY A 50 -6.69 0.98 1.08
CA GLY A 50 -6.51 -0.46 1.18
C GLY A 50 -7.40 -1.09 2.26
N THR A 51 -7.47 -0.47 3.43
CA THR A 51 -8.35 -0.94 4.52
C THR A 51 -9.82 -0.87 4.12
N ILE A 52 -10.28 0.25 3.58
CA ILE A 52 -11.68 0.43 3.17
C ILE A 52 -12.07 -0.60 2.10
N LYS A 53 -11.24 -0.79 1.07
CA LYS A 53 -11.56 -1.70 -0.04
C LYS A 53 -11.50 -3.17 0.36
N GLN A 54 -10.44 -3.58 1.07
CA GLN A 54 -10.19 -5.00 1.35
C GLN A 54 -10.78 -5.46 2.68
N TRP A 55 -10.61 -4.68 3.74
CA TRP A 55 -11.03 -5.08 5.10
C TRP A 55 -12.47 -4.69 5.42
N MET A 56 -12.95 -3.56 4.91
CA MET A 56 -14.36 -3.16 5.06
C MET A 56 -15.24 -3.69 3.93
N GLY A 57 -14.67 -4.41 2.96
CA GLY A 57 -15.40 -5.03 1.85
C GLY A 57 -15.97 -4.04 0.83
N GLN A 58 -15.55 -2.76 0.85
CA GLN A 58 -16.06 -1.75 -0.10
C GLN A 58 -15.27 -1.75 -1.41
N GLY A 59 -15.26 -2.89 -2.10
CA GLY A 59 -14.60 -3.05 -3.41
C GLY A 59 -15.36 -2.36 -4.55
N ALA A 60 -16.67 -2.17 -4.41
CA ALA A 60 -17.55 -1.52 -5.37
C ALA A 60 -18.58 -0.63 -4.64
N PHE A 61 -19.10 0.38 -5.35
CA PHE A 61 -20.19 1.21 -4.85
C PHE A 61 -21.54 0.55 -5.13
N LEU A 62 -22.44 0.65 -4.15
CA LEU A 62 -23.82 0.15 -4.28
C LEU A 62 -24.72 1.19 -4.95
N MET A 63 -24.42 2.47 -4.74
CA MET A 63 -25.20 3.57 -5.29
C MET A 63 -24.78 3.96 -6.71
N ARG A 64 -25.71 4.60 -7.42
CA ARG A 64 -25.48 5.18 -8.76
C ARG A 64 -25.61 6.70 -8.69
N ARG A 65 -24.97 7.39 -9.65
CA ARG A 65 -24.83 8.86 -9.72
C ARG A 65 -23.86 9.42 -8.69
N LEU A 66 -23.21 10.51 -9.07
CA LEU A 66 -22.08 11.05 -8.31
C LEU A 66 -22.50 11.57 -6.93
N GLU A 67 -23.68 12.17 -6.79
CA GLU A 67 -24.15 12.63 -5.47
C GLU A 67 -24.27 11.49 -4.47
N ASN A 68 -24.84 10.35 -4.89
CA ASN A 68 -25.09 9.22 -3.99
C ASN A 68 -23.80 8.46 -3.67
N VAL A 69 -22.92 8.27 -4.67
CA VAL A 69 -21.60 7.65 -4.48
C VAL A 69 -20.74 8.47 -3.50
N ARG A 70 -20.81 9.79 -3.57
CA ARG A 70 -20.13 10.66 -2.60
C ARG A 70 -20.67 10.45 -1.19
N GLY A 71 -21.98 10.36 -1.03
CA GLY A 71 -22.62 10.04 0.26
C GLY A 71 -22.15 8.70 0.81
N GLU A 72 -22.21 7.64 -0.02
CA GLU A 72 -21.76 6.30 0.34
C GLU A 72 -20.29 6.30 0.80
N PHE A 73 -19.39 6.90 0.02
CA PHE A 73 -17.98 6.97 0.39
C PHE A 73 -17.74 7.80 1.65
N SER A 74 -18.47 8.91 1.83
CA SER A 74 -18.33 9.78 3.01
C SER A 74 -18.70 9.03 4.29
N LEU A 75 -19.76 8.22 4.26
CA LEU A 75 -20.16 7.39 5.40
C LEU A 75 -19.10 6.33 5.72
N THR A 76 -18.54 5.65 4.70
CA THR A 76 -17.47 4.68 4.94
C THR A 76 -16.21 5.34 5.50
N ALA A 77 -15.80 6.47 4.94
CA ALA A 77 -14.65 7.22 5.40
C ALA A 77 -14.84 7.69 6.86
N LEU A 78 -16.05 8.14 7.21
CA LEU A 78 -16.39 8.53 8.58
C LEU A 78 -16.26 7.34 9.54
N ALA A 79 -16.84 6.19 9.20
CA ALA A 79 -16.77 4.98 10.02
C ALA A 79 -15.30 4.53 10.20
N TYR A 80 -14.51 4.53 9.13
CA TYR A 80 -13.08 4.24 9.18
C TYR A 80 -12.34 5.22 10.11
N ASN A 81 -12.57 6.52 9.96
CA ASN A 81 -11.90 7.54 10.76
C ASN A 81 -12.24 7.42 12.25
N ILE A 82 -13.50 7.16 12.61
CA ILE A 82 -13.91 6.93 14.01
C ILE A 82 -13.20 5.69 14.56
N ARG A 83 -13.23 4.57 13.83
CA ARG A 83 -12.54 3.33 14.26
C ARG A 83 -11.05 3.58 14.48
N ARG A 84 -10.39 4.25 13.54
CA ARG A 84 -8.96 4.57 13.62
C ARG A 84 -8.67 5.51 14.78
N ALA A 85 -9.48 6.53 15.01
CA ALA A 85 -9.29 7.47 16.10
C ALA A 85 -9.43 6.76 17.46
N ILE A 86 -10.42 5.87 17.62
CA ILE A 86 -10.55 5.02 18.81
C ILE A 86 -9.30 4.16 19.01
N THR A 87 -8.75 3.55 17.96
CA THR A 87 -7.51 2.76 18.06
C THR A 87 -6.31 3.61 18.49
N LEU A 88 -6.19 4.84 18.00
CA LEU A 88 -5.00 5.68 18.22
C LEU A 88 -5.02 6.40 19.58
N VAL A 89 -6.15 6.95 19.99
CA VAL A 89 -6.25 7.82 21.18
C VAL A 89 -7.25 7.31 22.23
N GLY A 90 -8.00 6.24 21.94
CA GLY A 90 -9.02 5.70 22.82
C GLY A 90 -10.28 6.55 22.91
N VAL A 91 -11.38 5.94 23.37
CA VAL A 91 -12.64 6.65 23.64
C VAL A 91 -12.47 7.79 24.67
N PRO A 92 -11.71 7.61 25.78
CA PRO A 92 -11.49 8.71 26.72
C PRO A 92 -10.76 9.90 26.09
N GLY A 93 -9.74 9.64 25.25
CA GLY A 93 -8.99 10.69 24.55
C GLY A 93 -9.88 11.48 23.58
N LEU A 94 -10.82 10.81 22.90
CA LEU A 94 -11.80 11.48 22.05
C LEU A 94 -12.76 12.38 22.84
N ILE A 95 -13.30 11.90 23.96
CA ILE A 95 -14.19 12.70 24.81
C ILE A 95 -13.45 13.94 25.34
N ALA A 96 -12.18 13.78 25.73
CA ALA A 96 -11.37 14.90 26.18
C ALA A 96 -11.16 15.94 25.06
N ALA A 97 -10.86 15.50 23.84
CA ALA A 97 -10.63 16.39 22.70
C ALA A 97 -11.88 17.19 22.27
N VAL A 98 -13.08 16.62 22.41
CA VAL A 98 -14.34 17.31 22.08
C VAL A 98 -14.75 18.34 23.15
N ARG A 99 -14.26 18.18 24.39
CA ARG A 99 -14.56 19.08 25.51
C ARG A 99 -13.61 20.28 25.61
N ALA A 100 -12.46 20.22 24.94
CA ALA A 100 -11.48 21.31 24.86
C ALA A 100 -11.90 22.34 23.82
#